data_AF-A0A6N6Q8Q1-F1
#
_entry.id   AF-A0A6N6Q8Q1-F1
#
_cell.length_a   1.000
_cell.length_b   1.000
_cell.length_c   1.000
_cell.angle_alpha   90.00
_cell.angle_beta   90.00
_cell.angle_gamma   90.00
#
_symmetry.space_group_name_H-M   'P 1'
#
loop_
_entity.id
_entity.type
_entity.pdbx_description
1 polymer ?
#
loop_
_entity_poly.entity_id
_entity_poly.type
_entity_poly.pdbx_seq_one_letter_code
_entity_poly.pdbx_strand_id
1 'polypeptide(L)'
;MPHSHPQPLDRTNALRRVRHLLPGAMALASVAGFVNSVVLGFFHTPVSHMTGAVSHLGIDLATGHPKDVLASLSIVVGFLAGAVVAGLLVGALRLIPGRSYGIALMAEGGLLMTASALLATGHRIGLPVVAMACGLQNAMASSYCGLVIRTTHVTGTVTDIGVMLGHWLRHRQIDWWKLRFLSLLAFSFGAGGYGGALAGFRFGTISIAVTAAVVTVAGGTFWFLHHRGIVDLLQDAGVAPPRTGSFPVLPGEPRR
;
A
#
# COMPACT_ATOMS: atom_id res chain seq x y z
N MET A 1 11.20 19.71 -28.00
CA MET A 1 10.65 19.30 -26.70
C MET A 1 10.35 20.56 -25.89
N PRO A 2 9.10 20.97 -25.69
CA PRO A 2 8.79 22.11 -24.83
C PRO A 2 8.16 21.67 -23.50
N HIS A 3 8.93 21.92 -22.44
CA HIS A 3 8.53 22.33 -21.09
C HIS A 3 7.34 21.63 -20.40
N SER A 4 7.65 20.53 -19.70
CA SER A 4 6.93 20.10 -18.51
C SER A 4 7.16 21.11 -17.37
N HIS A 5 6.40 22.21 -17.37
CA HIS A 5 6.24 23.00 -16.16
C HIS A 5 5.61 22.09 -15.09
N PRO A 6 6.22 21.90 -13.91
CA PRO A 6 5.51 21.29 -12.80
C PRO A 6 4.34 22.20 -12.49
N GLN A 7 3.12 21.75 -12.76
CA GLN A 7 1.92 22.44 -12.33
C GLN A 7 2.09 22.72 -10.84
N PRO A 8 1.93 23.96 -10.36
CA PRO A 8 1.97 24.24 -8.94
C PRO A 8 0.84 23.42 -8.31
N LEU A 9 1.21 22.31 -7.67
CA LEU A 9 0.32 21.56 -6.80
C LEU A 9 -0.10 22.56 -5.73
N ASP A 10 -1.30 23.12 -5.91
CA ASP A 10 -1.94 23.97 -4.92
C ASP A 10 -1.91 23.20 -3.60
N ARG A 11 -1.03 23.66 -2.68
CA ARG A 11 -0.72 22.96 -1.43
C ARG A 11 -2.00 22.65 -0.67
N THR A 12 -2.98 23.53 -0.75
CA THR A 12 -4.30 23.41 -0.13
C THR A 12 -5.08 22.21 -0.67
N ASN A 13 -5.09 22.02 -1.99
CA ASN A 13 -5.74 20.89 -2.65
C ASN A 13 -4.98 19.57 -2.47
N ALA A 14 -3.64 19.61 -2.47
CA ALA A 14 -2.80 18.46 -2.16
C ALA A 14 -2.99 17.99 -0.70
N LEU A 15 -2.99 18.93 0.27
CA LEU A 15 -3.23 18.66 1.69
C LEU A 15 -4.63 18.09 1.92
N ARG A 16 -5.65 18.64 1.26
CA ARG A 16 -7.04 18.15 1.38
C ARG A 16 -7.16 16.72 0.84
N ARG A 17 -6.59 16.43 -0.34
CA ARG A 17 -6.55 15.06 -0.89
C ARG A 17 -5.84 14.12 0.06
N VAL A 18 -4.61 14.41 0.48
CA VAL A 18 -3.81 13.51 1.36
C VAL A 18 -4.47 13.27 2.72
N ARG A 19 -5.16 14.27 3.30
CA ARG A 19 -5.88 14.10 4.58
C ARG A 19 -6.98 13.04 4.51
N HIS A 20 -7.67 12.91 3.37
CA HIS A 20 -8.67 11.86 3.18
C HIS A 20 -8.05 10.48 2.94
N LEU A 21 -6.80 10.43 2.47
CA LEU A 21 -6.07 9.17 2.20
C LEU A 21 -5.37 8.61 3.44
N LEU A 22 -5.03 9.48 4.40
CA LEU A 22 -4.28 9.11 5.61
C LEU A 22 -4.91 7.94 6.39
N PRO A 23 -6.23 7.90 6.68
CA PRO A 23 -6.83 6.78 7.41
C PRO A 23 -6.68 5.44 6.69
N GLY A 24 -6.89 5.42 5.37
CA GLY A 24 -6.70 4.22 4.55
C GLY A 24 -5.24 3.76 4.51
N ALA A 25 -4.31 4.70 4.35
CA ALA A 25 -2.89 4.42 4.34
C ALA A 25 -2.39 3.89 5.71
N MET A 26 -2.88 4.46 6.83
CA MET A 26 -2.59 3.98 8.19
C MET A 26 -3.18 2.59 8.44
N ALA A 27 -4.42 2.34 8.01
CA ALA A 27 -5.05 1.03 8.13
C ALA A 27 -4.27 -0.05 7.37
N LEU A 28 -3.90 0.24 6.12
CA LEU A 28 -3.08 -0.66 5.30
C LEU A 28 -1.68 -0.87 5.90
N ALA A 29 -1.02 0.19 6.39
CA ALA A 29 0.26 0.07 7.08
C ALA A 29 0.13 -0.81 8.34
N SER A 30 -0.96 -0.68 9.10
CA SER A 30 -1.23 -1.52 10.28
C SER A 30 -1.43 -2.98 9.90
N VAL A 31 -2.21 -3.27 8.86
CA VAL A 31 -2.38 -4.64 8.34
C VAL A 31 -1.04 -5.23 7.91
N ALA A 32 -0.24 -4.46 7.17
CA ALA A 32 1.08 -4.89 6.71
C ALA A 32 2.01 -5.21 7.88
N GLY A 33 2.03 -4.36 8.91
CA GLY A 33 2.76 -4.61 10.15
C GLY A 33 2.31 -5.88 10.84
N PHE A 34 0.99 -6.06 10.99
CA PHE A 34 0.39 -7.23 11.64
C PHE A 34 0.81 -8.53 10.96
N VAL A 35 0.55 -8.64 9.65
CA VAL A 35 0.86 -9.84 8.87
C VAL A 35 2.35 -10.13 8.89
N ASN A 36 3.19 -9.10 8.73
CA ASN A 36 4.64 -9.27 8.77
C ASN A 36 5.15 -9.77 10.12
N SER A 37 4.64 -9.24 11.24
CA SER A 37 5.05 -9.70 12.57
C SER A 37 4.60 -11.13 12.86
N VAL A 38 3.39 -11.53 12.43
CA VAL A 38 2.95 -12.93 12.56
C VAL A 38 3.88 -13.85 11.78
N VAL A 39 4.12 -13.56 10.50
CA VAL A 39 4.93 -14.46 9.65
C VAL A 39 6.38 -14.51 10.11
N LEU A 40 6.99 -13.37 10.42
CA LEU A 40 8.36 -13.32 10.92
C LEU A 40 8.50 -14.03 12.27
N GLY A 41 7.50 -13.93 13.15
CA GLY A 41 7.50 -14.60 14.45
C GLY A 41 7.47 -16.13 14.37
N PHE A 42 6.80 -16.70 13.36
CA PHE A 42 6.70 -18.17 13.18
C PHE A 42 7.77 -18.76 12.27
N PHE A 43 8.17 -18.04 11.22
CA PHE A 43 9.01 -18.59 10.15
C PHE A 43 10.38 -17.95 10.07
N HIS A 44 10.65 -16.87 10.81
CA HIS A 44 11.90 -16.11 10.76
C HIS A 44 12.30 -15.65 9.35
N THR A 45 11.36 -15.64 8.40
CA THR A 45 11.58 -15.23 7.02
C THR A 45 10.76 -13.99 6.70
N PRO A 46 11.39 -12.92 6.17
CA PRO A 46 10.67 -11.73 5.75
C PRO A 46 9.86 -12.03 4.47
N VAL A 47 8.54 -11.80 4.51
CA VAL A 47 7.65 -11.97 3.34
C VAL A 47 7.18 -10.65 2.72
N SER A 48 7.24 -9.55 3.48
CA SER A 48 6.89 -8.21 2.97
C SER A 48 8.11 -7.33 2.68
N HIS A 49 9.29 -7.67 3.23
CA HIS A 49 10.53 -6.89 3.09
C HIS A 49 11.45 -7.52 2.05
N MET A 50 11.36 -7.05 0.81
CA MET A 50 12.10 -7.65 -0.31
C MET A 50 13.62 -7.55 -0.17
N THR A 51 14.15 -6.50 0.49
CA THR A 51 15.59 -6.44 0.80
C THR A 51 16.03 -7.63 1.65
N GLY A 52 15.26 -7.95 2.70
CA GLY A 52 15.55 -9.11 3.56
C GLY A 52 15.34 -10.44 2.83
N ALA A 53 14.27 -10.57 2.04
CA ALA A 53 13.97 -11.80 1.30
C ALA A 53 15.06 -12.13 0.25
N VAL A 54 15.54 -11.11 -0.47
CA VAL A 54 16.63 -11.27 -1.45
C VAL A 54 17.96 -11.59 -0.75
N SER A 55 18.23 -10.98 0.42
CA SER A 55 19.40 -11.34 1.24
C SER A 55 19.33 -12.79 1.72
N HIS A 56 18.16 -13.25 2.20
CA HIS A 56 17.94 -14.65 2.59
C HIS A 56 18.17 -15.61 1.42
N LEU A 57 17.62 -15.30 0.24
CA LEU A 57 17.88 -16.08 -0.98
C LEU A 57 19.38 -16.17 -1.30
N GLY A 58 20.13 -15.09 -1.13
CA GLY A 58 21.58 -15.08 -1.30
C GLY A 58 22.32 -16.00 -0.31
N ILE A 59 21.88 -16.02 0.95
CA ILE A 59 22.42 -16.93 1.99
C ILE A 59 22.08 -18.38 1.63
N ASP A 60 20.85 -18.67 1.24
CA ASP A 60 20.42 -20.03 0.87
C ASP A 60 21.19 -20.54 -0.35
N LEU A 61 21.47 -19.66 -1.33
CA LEU A 61 22.31 -19.98 -2.49
C LEU A 61 23.75 -20.28 -2.08
N ALA A 62 24.32 -19.49 -1.17
CA ALA A 62 25.69 -19.68 -0.70
C ALA A 62 25.87 -20.95 0.14
N THR A 63 24.84 -21.35 0.89
CA THR A 63 24.88 -22.56 1.74
C THR A 63 24.59 -23.85 0.95
N GLY A 64 24.07 -23.75 -0.28
CA GLY A 64 23.93 -24.89 -1.18
C GLY A 64 22.74 -25.82 -0.91
N HIS A 65 21.73 -25.37 -0.14
CA HIS A 65 20.54 -26.16 0.15
C HIS A 65 19.40 -25.85 -0.85
N PRO A 66 19.14 -26.71 -1.85
CA PRO A 66 18.23 -26.38 -2.96
C PRO A 66 16.77 -26.17 -2.52
N LYS A 67 16.35 -26.81 -1.41
CA LYS A 67 14.99 -26.66 -0.87
C LYS A 67 14.77 -25.27 -0.28
N ASP A 68 15.75 -24.73 0.43
CA ASP A 68 15.66 -23.41 1.06
C ASP A 68 15.77 -22.32 0.00
N VAL A 69 16.64 -22.50 -1.01
CA VAL A 69 16.70 -21.64 -2.20
C VAL A 69 15.34 -21.56 -2.89
N LEU A 70 14.69 -22.71 -3.14
CA LEU A 70 13.37 -22.73 -3.77
C LEU A 70 12.31 -22.04 -2.90
N ALA A 71 12.35 -22.22 -1.58
CA ALA A 71 11.45 -21.55 -0.65
C ALA A 71 11.61 -20.02 -0.68
N SER A 72 12.84 -19.52 -0.54
CA SER A 72 13.15 -18.08 -0.58
C SER A 72 12.86 -17.47 -1.96
N LEU A 73 13.17 -18.18 -3.04
CA LEU A 73 12.82 -17.75 -4.40
C LEU A 73 11.30 -17.66 -4.59
N SER A 74 10.55 -18.63 -4.07
CA SER A 74 9.08 -18.63 -4.17
C SER A 74 8.46 -17.42 -3.48
N ILE A 75 9.04 -16.93 -2.39
CA ILE A 75 8.59 -15.71 -1.68
C ILE A 75 8.79 -14.48 -2.57
N VAL A 76 9.98 -14.33 -3.18
CA VAL A 76 10.29 -13.21 -4.08
C VAL A 76 9.36 -13.24 -5.30
N VAL A 77 9.19 -14.40 -5.93
CA VAL A 77 8.31 -14.58 -7.09
C VAL A 77 6.84 -14.34 -6.71
N GLY A 78 6.39 -14.83 -5.55
CA GLY A 78 5.04 -14.59 -5.04
C GLY A 78 4.76 -13.10 -4.88
N PHE A 79 5.65 -12.36 -4.21
CA PHE A 79 5.54 -10.92 -4.07
C PHE A 79 5.47 -10.20 -5.42
N LEU A 80 6.37 -10.55 -6.35
CA LEU A 80 6.36 -9.98 -7.70
C LEU A 80 5.05 -10.26 -8.43
N ALA A 81 4.54 -11.50 -8.36
CA ALA A 81 3.26 -11.87 -8.95
C ALA A 81 2.11 -11.04 -8.38
N GLY A 82 2.09 -10.81 -7.07
CA GLY A 82 1.12 -9.93 -6.42
C GLY A 82 1.20 -8.50 -6.95
N ALA A 83 2.41 -7.95 -7.08
CA ALA A 83 2.63 -6.62 -7.61
C ALA A 83 2.16 -6.49 -9.08
N VAL A 84 2.39 -7.53 -9.90
CA VAL A 84 1.88 -7.61 -11.28
C VAL A 84 0.34 -7.60 -11.30
N VAL A 85 -0.31 -8.42 -10.46
CA VAL A 85 -1.77 -8.45 -10.36
C VAL A 85 -2.33 -7.07 -9.96
N ALA A 86 -1.70 -6.38 -9.01
CA ALA A 86 -2.11 -5.03 -8.64
C ALA A 86 -1.95 -4.04 -9.81
N GLY A 87 -0.84 -4.12 -10.55
CA GLY A 87 -0.62 -3.31 -11.76
C GLY A 87 -1.69 -3.53 -12.83
N LEU A 88 -2.11 -4.79 -13.04
CA LEU A 88 -3.17 -5.15 -13.98
C LEU A 88 -4.57 -4.70 -13.52
N LEU A 89 -4.87 -4.82 -12.21
CA LEU A 89 -6.18 -4.46 -11.66
C LEU A 89 -6.38 -2.94 -11.53
N VAL A 90 -5.36 -2.23 -11.02
CA VAL A 90 -5.47 -0.82 -10.66
C VAL A 90 -5.14 0.09 -11.84
N GLY A 91 -4.22 -0.32 -12.72
CA GLY A 91 -3.77 0.44 -13.89
C GLY A 91 -2.87 1.64 -13.52
N ALA A 92 -1.81 1.86 -14.30
CA ALA A 92 -0.74 2.82 -13.99
C ALA A 92 -1.15 4.32 -14.03
N LEU A 93 -2.33 4.66 -14.55
CA LEU A 93 -2.69 6.03 -14.96
C LEU A 93 -3.74 6.71 -14.07
N ARG A 94 -4.36 6.00 -13.11
CA ARG A 94 -5.44 6.57 -12.29
C ARG A 94 -4.90 7.06 -10.95
N LEU A 95 -4.80 8.39 -10.80
CA LEU A 95 -4.41 9.01 -9.54
C LEU A 95 -5.51 8.88 -8.46
N ILE A 96 -6.77 8.65 -8.81
CA ILE A 96 -7.88 8.61 -7.83
C ILE A 96 -8.29 7.15 -7.59
N PRO A 97 -8.47 6.73 -6.32
CA PRO A 97 -8.92 5.38 -5.99
C PRO A 97 -10.29 5.08 -6.61
N GLY A 98 -10.31 4.30 -7.68
CA GLY A 98 -11.52 3.88 -8.38
C GLY A 98 -12.02 2.51 -7.92
N ARG A 99 -13.11 2.02 -8.52
CA ARG A 99 -13.76 0.72 -8.17
C ARG A 99 -12.78 -0.46 -8.13
N SER A 100 -11.74 -0.43 -8.95
CA SER A 100 -10.67 -1.44 -9.00
C SER A 100 -9.90 -1.60 -7.69
N TYR A 101 -9.79 -0.55 -6.86
CA TYR A 101 -9.18 -0.64 -5.54
C TYR A 101 -9.94 -1.55 -4.59
N GLY A 102 -11.28 -1.49 -4.62
CA GLY A 102 -12.11 -2.39 -3.80
C GLY A 102 -11.93 -3.85 -4.20
N ILE A 103 -11.79 -4.13 -5.50
CA ILE A 103 -11.50 -5.47 -6.03
C ILE A 103 -10.11 -5.93 -5.58
N ALA A 104 -9.10 -5.07 -5.67
CA ALA A 104 -7.75 -5.39 -5.22
C ALA A 104 -7.70 -5.67 -3.71
N LEU A 105 -8.39 -4.89 -2.87
CA LEU A 105 -8.51 -5.18 -1.43
C LEU A 105 -9.21 -6.52 -1.17
N MET A 106 -10.29 -6.84 -1.87
CA MET A 106 -10.95 -8.15 -1.73
C MET A 106 -10.02 -9.30 -2.17
N ALA A 107 -9.23 -9.11 -3.23
CA ALA A 107 -8.24 -10.09 -3.67
C ALA A 107 -7.12 -10.28 -2.63
N GLU A 108 -6.63 -9.19 -2.04
CA GLU A 108 -5.67 -9.21 -0.94
C GLU A 108 -6.21 -10.04 0.24
N GLY A 109 -7.43 -9.75 0.66
CA GLY A 109 -8.10 -10.47 1.74
C GLY A 109 -8.30 -11.96 1.43
N GLY A 110 -8.66 -12.31 0.19
CA GLY A 110 -8.75 -13.70 -0.26
C GLY A 110 -7.40 -14.43 -0.20
N LEU A 111 -6.32 -13.79 -0.64
CA LEU A 111 -4.96 -14.33 -0.56
C LEU A 111 -4.53 -14.53 0.90
N LEU A 112 -4.76 -13.54 1.77
CA LEU A 112 -4.44 -13.65 3.21
C LEU A 112 -5.26 -14.74 3.91
N MET A 113 -6.55 -14.89 3.57
CA MET A 113 -7.39 -15.96 4.11
C MET A 113 -6.88 -17.34 3.69
N THR A 114 -6.54 -17.48 2.41
CA THR A 114 -5.97 -18.72 1.85
C THR A 114 -4.65 -19.06 2.52
N ALA A 115 -3.76 -18.07 2.65
CA ALA A 115 -2.48 -18.24 3.31
C ALA A 115 -2.65 -18.61 4.79
N SER A 116 -3.58 -17.97 5.51
CA SER A 116 -3.89 -18.30 6.90
C SER A 116 -4.29 -19.76 7.05
N ALA A 117 -5.16 -20.28 6.18
CA ALA A 117 -5.59 -21.68 6.21
C ALA A 117 -4.46 -22.67 5.90
N LEU A 118 -3.62 -22.36 4.91
CA LEU A 118 -2.46 -23.18 4.54
C LEU A 118 -1.43 -23.22 5.68
N LEU A 119 -1.10 -22.07 6.26
CA LEU A 119 -0.12 -21.98 7.34
C LEU A 119 -0.65 -22.62 8.63
N ALA A 120 -1.96 -22.52 8.91
CA ALA A 120 -2.57 -23.17 10.07
C ALA A 120 -2.52 -24.71 10.01
N THR A 121 -2.51 -25.26 8.79
CA THR A 121 -2.39 -26.71 8.54
C THR A 121 -0.94 -27.17 8.35
N GLY A 122 0.05 -26.28 8.55
CA GLY A 122 1.47 -26.60 8.42
C GLY A 122 2.03 -26.58 7.00
N HIS A 123 1.23 -26.22 5.99
CA HIS A 123 1.66 -26.15 4.60
C HIS A 123 2.46 -24.86 4.34
N ARG A 124 3.78 -25.00 4.18
CA ARG A 124 4.70 -23.88 3.94
C ARG A 124 4.45 -23.11 2.63
N ILE A 125 3.67 -23.68 1.70
CA ILE A 125 3.22 -22.98 0.49
C ILE A 125 2.36 -21.75 0.82
N GLY A 126 1.88 -21.59 2.05
CA GLY A 126 1.25 -20.36 2.50
C GLY A 126 2.19 -19.15 2.50
N LEU A 127 3.52 -19.32 2.64
CA LEU A 127 4.50 -18.21 2.65
C LEU A 127 4.53 -17.40 1.34
N PRO A 128 4.69 -18.02 0.15
CA PRO A 128 4.60 -17.26 -1.10
C PRO A 128 3.20 -16.66 -1.35
N VAL A 129 2.13 -17.24 -0.80
CA VAL A 129 0.78 -16.67 -0.88
C VAL A 129 0.66 -15.40 -0.02
N VAL A 130 1.22 -15.39 1.20
CA VAL A 130 1.33 -14.16 2.00
C VAL A 130 2.17 -13.12 1.27
N ALA A 131 3.31 -13.53 0.70
CA ALA A 131 4.19 -12.63 -0.05
C ALA A 131 3.45 -12.01 -1.24
N MET A 132 2.64 -12.80 -1.96
CA MET A 132 1.76 -12.32 -3.03
C MET A 132 0.73 -11.31 -2.55
N ALA A 133 0.07 -11.55 -1.41
CA ALA A 133 -0.83 -10.57 -0.81
C ALA A 133 -0.10 -9.25 -0.47
N CYS A 134 1.09 -9.35 0.13
CA CYS A 134 1.91 -8.18 0.47
C CYS A 134 2.35 -7.41 -0.79
N GLY A 135 2.75 -8.12 -1.85
CA GLY A 135 3.13 -7.52 -3.12
C GLY A 135 1.98 -6.77 -3.79
N LEU A 136 0.79 -7.38 -3.78
CA LEU A 136 -0.44 -6.76 -4.27
C LEU A 136 -0.79 -5.49 -3.50
N GLN A 137 -0.80 -5.56 -2.16
CA GLN A 137 -1.08 -4.43 -1.28
C GLN A 137 -0.08 -3.27 -1.50
N ASN A 138 1.21 -3.59 -1.55
CA ASN A 138 2.28 -2.62 -1.72
C ASN A 138 2.21 -1.90 -3.06
N ALA A 139 1.93 -2.64 -4.14
CA ALA A 139 1.80 -2.05 -5.47
C ALA A 139 0.51 -1.21 -5.57
N MET A 140 -0.61 -1.68 -5.04
CA MET A 140 -1.87 -0.94 -4.98
C MET A 140 -1.72 0.40 -4.22
N ALA A 141 -1.04 0.38 -3.07
CA ALA A 141 -0.80 1.58 -2.25
C ALA A 141 0.12 2.59 -2.96
N SER A 142 1.04 2.12 -3.81
CA SER A 142 1.98 2.99 -4.54
C SER A 142 1.33 3.83 -5.64
N SER A 143 0.19 3.40 -6.18
CA SER A 143 -0.59 4.15 -7.20
C SER A 143 -1.54 5.19 -6.59
N TYR A 144 -1.61 5.31 -5.26
CA TYR A 144 -2.58 6.17 -4.56
C TYR A 144 -2.21 7.66 -4.69
N CYS A 145 -2.94 8.41 -5.54
CA CYS A 145 -2.84 9.87 -5.69
C CYS A 145 -1.46 10.45 -6.03
N GLY A 146 -0.64 9.74 -6.81
CA GLY A 146 0.64 10.27 -7.32
C GLY A 146 1.72 10.49 -6.25
N LEU A 147 1.43 10.23 -4.98
CA LEU A 147 2.45 10.01 -3.95
C LEU A 147 2.79 8.52 -3.95
N VAL A 148 4.07 8.21 -4.11
CA VAL A 148 4.58 6.84 -3.98
C VAL A 148 4.54 6.44 -2.49
N ILE A 149 3.36 6.08 -1.98
CA ILE A 149 3.19 5.59 -0.62
C ILE A 149 3.42 4.08 -0.65
N ARG A 150 4.48 3.62 0.01
CA ARG A 150 4.77 2.19 0.19
C ARG A 150 4.62 1.84 1.67
N THR A 151 3.55 1.11 2.01
CA THR A 151 3.13 0.81 3.39
C THR A 151 4.13 -0.07 4.17
N THR A 152 4.96 -0.84 3.47
CA THR A 152 5.98 -1.71 4.05
C THR A 152 7.41 -1.17 3.94
N HIS A 153 7.61 -0.04 3.25
CA HIS A 153 8.93 0.53 3.00
C HIS A 153 9.43 1.38 4.18
N VAL A 154 9.40 0.78 5.38
CA VAL A 154 9.71 1.44 6.66
C VAL A 154 11.13 1.99 6.66
N THR A 155 12.10 1.30 6.06
CA THR A 155 13.48 1.79 5.93
C THR A 155 13.53 3.16 5.26
N GLY A 156 12.84 3.34 4.13
CA GLY A 156 12.79 4.64 3.47
C GLY A 156 12.01 5.68 4.27
N THR A 157 10.90 5.29 4.92
CA THR A 157 10.14 6.19 5.79
C THR A 157 10.99 6.73 6.94
N VAL A 158 11.77 5.87 7.60
CA VAL A 158 12.68 6.25 8.70
C VAL A 158 13.81 7.14 8.18
N THR A 159 14.41 6.81 7.03
CA THR A 159 15.43 7.66 6.39
C THR A 159 14.89 9.05 6.07
N ASP A 160 13.70 9.14 5.47
CA ASP A 160 13.06 10.41 5.14
C ASP A 160 12.78 11.25 6.39
N ILE A 161 12.25 10.63 7.46
CA ILE A 161 12.06 11.29 8.76
C ILE A 161 13.40 11.82 9.28
N GLY A 162 14.45 11.00 9.25
CA GLY A 162 15.80 11.38 9.70
C GLY A 162 16.37 12.57 8.93
N VAL A 163 16.26 12.56 7.60
CA VAL A 163 16.68 13.68 6.73
C VAL A 163 15.90 14.95 7.06
N MET A 164 14.58 14.84 7.23
CA MET A 164 13.73 16.00 7.55
C MET A 164 14.06 16.61 8.92
N LEU A 165 14.31 15.77 9.93
CA LEU A 165 14.76 16.23 11.24
C LEU A 165 16.16 16.87 11.14
N GLY A 166 17.07 16.30 10.35
CA GLY A 166 18.38 16.89 10.08
C GLY A 166 18.30 18.27 9.42
N HIS A 167 17.41 18.44 8.43
CA HIS A 167 17.14 19.73 7.80
C HIS A 167 16.54 20.74 8.80
N TRP A 168 15.66 20.31 9.69
CA TRP A 168 15.15 21.17 10.74
C TRP A 168 16.25 21.65 11.69
N LEU A 169 17.13 20.74 12.13
CA LEU A 169 18.25 21.08 13.00
C LEU A 169 19.22 22.07 12.33
N ARG A 170 19.53 21.87 11.05
CA ARG A 170 20.52 22.67 10.31
C ARG A 170 19.98 23.98 9.76
N HIS A 171 18.76 23.97 9.22
CA HIS A 171 18.20 25.05 8.42
C HIS A 171 16.89 25.62 8.98
N ARG A 172 16.34 25.04 10.07
CA ARG A 172 15.02 25.40 10.64
C ARG A 172 13.87 25.30 9.64
N GLN A 173 14.07 24.56 8.55
CA GLN A 173 13.08 24.30 7.52
C GLN A 173 12.59 22.87 7.63
N ILE A 174 11.28 22.70 7.77
CA ILE A 174 10.66 21.37 7.73
C ILE A 174 9.23 21.45 7.21
N ASP A 175 8.88 20.48 6.37
CA ASP A 175 7.50 20.21 6.00
C ASP A 175 6.85 19.36 7.11
N TRP A 176 6.26 20.04 8.10
CA TRP A 176 5.60 19.40 9.24
C TRP A 176 4.48 18.44 8.83
N TRP A 177 3.81 18.71 7.72
CA TRP A 177 2.76 17.84 7.23
C TRP A 177 3.32 16.51 6.77
N LYS A 178 4.35 16.55 5.91
CA LYS A 178 5.01 15.33 5.41
C LYS A 178 5.63 14.55 6.57
N LEU A 179 6.23 15.22 7.55
CA LEU A 179 6.80 14.57 8.73
C LEU A 179 5.71 13.81 9.50
N ARG A 180 4.60 14.49 9.84
CA ARG A 180 3.46 13.87 10.55
C ARG A 180 2.90 12.67 9.79
N PHE A 181 2.73 12.79 8.47
CA PHE A 181 2.23 11.70 7.63
C PHE A 181 3.15 10.46 7.69
N LEU A 182 4.46 10.65 7.50
CA LEU A 182 5.44 9.56 7.54
C LEU A 182 5.55 8.94 8.93
N SER A 183 5.56 9.77 9.98
CA SER A 183 5.59 9.29 11.37
C SER A 183 4.35 8.48 11.72
N LEU A 184 3.16 8.92 11.30
CA LEU A 184 1.91 8.18 11.53
C LEU A 184 1.89 6.85 10.77
N LEU A 185 2.44 6.79 9.56
CA LEU A 185 2.58 5.53 8.81
C LEU A 185 3.53 4.56 9.53
N ALA A 186 4.71 5.03 9.94
CA ALA A 186 5.68 4.21 10.67
C ALA A 186 5.09 3.71 12.00
N PHE A 187 4.40 4.59 12.74
CA PHE A 187 3.72 4.22 13.98
C PHE A 187 2.60 3.21 13.73
N SER A 188 1.78 3.41 12.70
CA SER A 188 0.69 2.48 12.35
C SER A 188 1.23 1.10 11.99
N PHE A 189 2.31 1.02 11.20
CA PHE A 189 3.00 -0.24 10.91
C PHE A 189 3.50 -0.91 12.20
N GLY A 190 4.15 -0.15 13.09
CA GLY A 190 4.64 -0.68 14.37
C GLY A 190 3.51 -1.15 15.30
N ALA A 191 2.43 -0.39 15.42
CA ALA A 191 1.26 -0.73 16.23
C ALA A 191 0.56 -1.99 15.69
N GLY A 192 0.39 -2.07 14.37
CA GLY A 192 -0.11 -3.26 13.69
C GLY A 192 0.80 -4.47 13.95
N GLY A 193 2.11 -4.30 13.85
CA GLY A 193 3.09 -5.35 14.14
C GLY A 193 3.09 -5.82 15.60
N TYR A 194 2.91 -4.92 16.55
CA TYR A 194 2.72 -5.27 17.95
C TYR A 194 1.42 -6.07 18.16
N GLY A 195 0.31 -5.62 17.57
CA GLY A 195 -0.95 -6.36 17.59
C GLY A 195 -0.85 -7.74 16.93
N GLY A 196 -0.12 -7.82 15.81
CA GLY A 196 0.15 -9.07 15.10
C GLY A 196 0.97 -10.04 15.92
N ALA A 197 2.02 -9.57 16.61
CA ALA A 197 2.80 -10.42 17.50
C ALA A 197 1.94 -10.97 18.65
N LEU A 198 1.14 -10.12 19.31
CA LEU A 198 0.26 -10.56 20.40
C LEU A 198 -0.78 -11.58 19.92
N ALA A 199 -1.42 -11.32 18.78
CA ALA A 199 -2.40 -12.23 18.19
C ALA A 199 -1.74 -13.53 17.72
N GLY A 200 -0.54 -13.46 17.14
CA GLY A 200 0.26 -14.61 16.73
C GLY A 200 0.63 -15.51 17.91
N PHE A 201 1.04 -14.93 19.04
CA PHE A 201 1.34 -15.70 20.26
C PHE A 201 0.09 -16.40 20.83
N ARG A 202 -1.09 -15.78 20.71
CA ARG A 202 -2.32 -16.33 21.29
C ARG A 202 -3.08 -17.29 20.38
N PHE A 203 -3.05 -17.07 19.07
CA PHE A 203 -3.90 -17.75 18.08
C PHE A 203 -3.11 -18.37 16.91
N GLY A 204 -1.77 -18.23 16.90
CA GLY A 204 -0.94 -18.77 15.83
C GLY A 204 -1.13 -18.03 14.50
N THR A 205 -0.83 -18.73 13.41
CA THR A 205 -0.96 -18.22 12.03
C THR A 205 -2.41 -17.96 11.62
N ILE A 206 -3.40 -18.53 12.33
CA ILE A 206 -4.84 -18.26 12.13
C ILE A 206 -5.17 -16.79 12.38
N SER A 207 -4.37 -16.08 13.17
CA SER A 207 -4.55 -14.64 13.41
C SER A 207 -4.56 -13.79 12.12
N ILE A 208 -3.90 -14.25 11.05
CA ILE A 208 -3.89 -13.59 9.73
C ILE A 208 -5.32 -13.51 9.14
N ALA A 209 -6.19 -14.48 9.45
CA ALA A 209 -7.59 -14.47 9.01
C ALA A 209 -8.38 -13.24 9.50
N VAL A 210 -8.01 -12.68 10.66
CA VAL A 210 -8.63 -11.45 11.19
C VAL A 210 -8.35 -10.28 10.25
N THR A 211 -7.08 -10.07 9.90
CA THR A 211 -6.70 -9.02 8.95
C THR A 211 -7.26 -9.28 7.56
N ALA A 212 -7.33 -10.54 7.14
CA ALA A 212 -7.96 -10.93 5.87
C ALA A 212 -9.44 -10.50 5.82
N ALA A 213 -10.20 -10.75 6.89
CA ALA A 213 -11.60 -10.35 7.00
C ALA A 213 -11.74 -8.83 6.98
N VAL A 214 -10.92 -8.10 7.75
CA VAL A 214 -10.94 -6.62 7.79
C VAL A 214 -10.71 -6.03 6.41
N VAL A 215 -9.67 -6.48 5.69
CA VAL A 215 -9.34 -5.97 4.36
C VAL A 215 -10.43 -6.33 3.35
N THR A 216 -10.99 -7.54 3.41
CA THR A 216 -12.08 -7.97 2.53
C THR A 216 -13.33 -7.11 2.72
N VAL A 217 -13.74 -6.87 3.97
CA VAL A 217 -14.90 -6.04 4.29
C VAL A 217 -14.67 -4.59 3.87
N ALA A 218 -13.47 -4.04 4.12
CA ALA A 218 -13.11 -2.71 3.68
C ALA A 218 -13.16 -2.60 2.14
N GLY A 219 -12.62 -3.58 1.44
CA GLY A 219 -12.66 -3.68 -0.03
C GLY A 219 -14.07 -3.77 -0.59
N GLY A 220 -14.92 -4.64 -0.02
CA GLY A 220 -16.32 -4.80 -0.42
C GLY A 220 -17.14 -3.54 -0.16
N THR A 221 -16.94 -2.89 0.99
CA THR A 221 -17.59 -1.62 1.32
C THR A 221 -17.18 -0.53 0.34
N PHE A 222 -15.87 -0.39 0.08
CA PHE A 222 -15.35 0.59 -0.88
C PHE A 222 -15.89 0.35 -2.29
N TRP A 223 -15.91 -0.90 -2.73
CA TRP A 223 -16.46 -1.30 -4.03
C TRP A 223 -17.96 -0.97 -4.12
N PHE A 224 -18.73 -1.29 -3.09
CA PHE A 224 -20.18 -1.05 -3.05
C PHE A 224 -20.53 0.44 -3.06
N LEU A 225 -19.86 1.24 -2.23
CA LEU A 225 -20.08 2.69 -2.14
C LEU A 225 -19.79 3.39 -3.47
N HIS A 226 -18.76 2.95 -4.18
CA HIS A 226 -18.41 3.50 -5.48
C HIS A 226 -19.32 2.98 -6.60
N HIS A 227 -19.78 1.72 -6.52
CA HIS A 227 -20.77 1.19 -7.46
C HIS A 227 -22.12 1.91 -7.37
N ARG A 228 -22.50 2.39 -6.17
CA ARG A 228 -23.70 3.19 -5.92
C ARG A 228 -23.53 4.69 -6.25
N GLY A 229 -22.37 5.13 -6.72
CA GLY A 229 -22.09 6.54 -7.04
C GLY A 229 -22.03 7.48 -5.82
N ILE A 230 -22.04 6.96 -4.59
CA ILE A 230 -22.07 7.76 -3.36
C ILE A 230 -20.75 8.53 -3.19
N VAL A 231 -19.64 7.91 -3.55
CA VAL A 231 -18.31 8.53 -3.46
C VAL A 231 -18.15 9.62 -4.51
N ASP A 232 -18.67 9.39 -5.73
CA ASP A 232 -18.64 10.37 -6.81
C ASP A 232 -19.47 11.62 -6.43
N LEU A 233 -20.65 11.42 -5.82
CA LEU A 233 -21.49 12.50 -5.28
C LEU A 233 -20.77 13.32 -4.17
N LEU A 234 -20.02 12.67 -3.30
CA LEU A 234 -19.27 13.35 -2.23
C LEU A 234 -18.00 14.05 -2.74
N GLN A 235 -17.38 13.52 -3.78
CA GLN A 235 -16.24 14.15 -4.46
C GLN A 235 -16.69 15.38 -5.27
N ASP A 236 -17.83 15.27 -5.97
CA ASP A 236 -18.41 16.36 -6.76
C ASP A 236 -19.04 17.45 -5.89
N ALA A 237 -19.67 17.09 -4.76
CA ALA A 237 -20.19 18.07 -3.79
C ALA A 237 -19.09 18.92 -3.13
N GLY A 238 -17.83 18.47 -3.18
CA GLY A 238 -16.68 19.15 -2.60
C GLY A 238 -15.85 19.99 -3.57
N VAL A 239 -16.10 19.88 -4.88
CA VAL A 239 -15.35 20.56 -5.94
C VAL A 239 -16.30 20.87 -7.10
N ALA A 240 -16.88 22.08 -7.12
CA ALA A 240 -17.29 22.64 -8.39
C ALA A 240 -16.01 22.82 -9.23
N PRO A 241 -15.88 22.20 -10.42
CA PRO A 241 -14.77 22.55 -11.30
C PRO A 241 -14.87 24.05 -11.58
N PRO A 242 -13.75 24.80 -11.59
CA PRO A 242 -13.80 26.19 -11.99
C PRO A 242 -14.50 26.29 -13.34
N ARG A 243 -15.48 27.20 -13.46
CA ARG A 243 -16.13 27.53 -14.73
C ARG A 243 -15.10 28.22 -15.63
N THR A 244 -14.19 27.45 -16.20
CA THR A 244 -13.32 27.89 -17.29
C THR A 244 -13.52 26.93 -18.44
N GLY A 245 -14.70 27.09 -19.05
CA GLY A 245 -15.09 26.49 -20.31
C GLY A 245 -15.89 27.49 -21.15
N SER A 246 -15.66 28.80 -20.98
CA SER A 246 -15.93 29.75 -22.07
C SER A 246 -14.60 29.96 -22.78
N PHE A 247 -14.37 29.18 -23.83
CA PHE A 247 -13.35 29.54 -24.81
C PHE A 247 -13.69 30.96 -25.31
N PRO A 248 -12.71 31.88 -25.42
CA PRO A 248 -12.95 33.09 -26.19
C PRO A 248 -13.28 32.64 -27.62
N VAL A 249 -14.51 32.92 -28.06
CA VAL A 249 -14.89 32.77 -29.46
C VAL A 249 -13.90 33.63 -30.26
N LEU A 250 -13.05 32.99 -31.05
CA LEU A 250 -12.18 33.71 -31.97
C LEU A 250 -13.06 34.47 -32.96
N PRO A 251 -12.79 35.75 -33.24
CA PRO A 251 -13.60 36.52 -34.18
C PRO A 251 -13.42 35.91 -35.58
N GLY A 252 -14.43 35.16 -36.05
CA GLY A 252 -14.45 34.70 -37.45
C GLY A 252 -15.19 33.41 -37.78
N GLU A 253 -15.60 32.55 -36.84
CA GLU A 253 -16.29 31.31 -37.23
C GLU A 253 -17.83 31.44 -37.29
N PRO A 254 -18.47 31.02 -38.40
CA PRO A 254 -19.92 31.06 -38.55
C PRO A 254 -20.59 29.93 -37.76
N ARG A 255 -21.62 30.30 -36.99
CA ARG A 255 -22.44 29.37 -36.22
C ARG A 255 -23.16 28.37 -37.13
N ARG A 256 -23.03 27.08 -36.85
CA ARG A 256 -24.02 26.05 -37.19
C ARG A 256 -24.61 25.50 -35.90
#